data_AF-A0A1E1X484-F1
#
_entry.id   AF-A0A1E1X484-F1
#
_cell.length_a   1.000
_cell.length_b   1.000
_cell.length_c   1.000
_cell.angle_alpha   90.00
_cell.angle_beta   90.00
_cell.angle_gamma   90.00
#
_symmetry.space_group_name_H-M   'P 1'
#
loop_
_entity.id
_entity.type
_entity.pdbx_description
1 polymer ?
#
loop_
_entity_poly.entity_id
_entity_poly.type
_entity_poly.pdbx_seq_one_letter_code
_entity_poly.pdbx_strand_id
1 'polypeptide(L)'
;MDLKSESDFYVGCRAFAPVAAYFGLSIDKFNFLFCQIAFLLFSFPYRLLLHPSRVSPTARHAVALSVGLVFGFFCFGYQILHLVVQATLVYITILFASPENMHKIALVVGMTYLSVIHIMRQIYDYGGYHLDVTGPLMVATQRVTSIAFNLHDGLSEKRDIILHPEQRRQMISRLPSPLEFYSYILHYQTLMCGPLVFFNDYLDFIRGRQFLRHSVRTGLRGNPTQITEPSPNWATAQKLLVSFLSALSIVYLLAAYPIEYITQDEFLYKRNRLSQILYIIWATSLHRHRYYHAWILGEAICNAAGFGFNGYTSDGKARWNLISNVDIVTIETSTSLRELLIAWNKSTQTWLRTVSYERVRRHRTQLTFVLSAMWHGFYPGYYLTFGTGIFFTLGARAVRRSVRPFFQGSRRSRKLYDLLTSLATRVAVAYMVFPFLLLDFQSSIKVYRHFWFVGHVVCLLAMYVLPLVLPPSSHIVPRSTVSATVTPPKEEGSQARDDLLRQPDDQKHDLGEDHDQQQADAEADDASTDSIFAAEPKESCSALTLLTDSDMPEPPRVQEPAATDGPQQEPDERLPVGDKKNQ
;
A
#
# COMPACT_ATOMS: atom_id res chain seq x y z
N MET A 1 -11.45 28.29 -11.76
CA MET A 1 -11.38 26.96 -12.40
C MET A 1 -11.57 27.20 -13.89
N ASP A 2 -10.80 26.55 -14.75
CA ASP A 2 -11.15 26.52 -16.18
C ASP A 2 -12.28 25.49 -16.35
N LEU A 3 -13.44 25.94 -16.83
CA LEU A 3 -14.68 25.16 -16.85
C LEU A 3 -14.95 24.51 -18.22
N LYS A 4 -14.02 24.63 -19.17
CA LYS A 4 -14.10 24.00 -20.48
C LYS A 4 -13.82 22.50 -20.42
N SER A 5 -14.78 21.70 -19.97
CA SER A 5 -14.75 20.24 -20.16
C SER A 5 -15.35 19.79 -21.49
N GLU A 6 -15.07 20.54 -22.56
CA GLU A 6 -15.20 20.08 -23.95
C GLU A 6 -13.87 19.47 -24.40
N SER A 7 -13.34 18.53 -23.60
CA SER A 7 -12.25 17.66 -24.04
C SER A 7 -12.84 16.46 -24.76
N ASP A 8 -12.58 16.35 -26.07
CA ASP A 8 -13.09 15.25 -26.90
C ASP A 8 -12.70 13.86 -26.36
N PHE A 9 -11.61 13.80 -25.58
CA PHE A 9 -11.09 12.61 -24.92
C PHE A 9 -12.04 11.97 -23.88
N TYR A 10 -13.07 12.67 -23.36
CA TYR A 10 -14.03 12.02 -22.45
C TYR A 10 -15.10 11.24 -23.23
N VAL A 11 -14.97 9.91 -23.20
CA VAL A 11 -15.81 8.95 -23.95
C VAL A 11 -16.82 8.19 -23.08
N GLY A 12 -17.01 8.58 -21.82
CA GLY A 12 -18.13 8.13 -20.98
C GLY A 12 -19.45 8.78 -21.35
N CYS A 13 -20.51 8.49 -20.60
CA CYS A 13 -21.88 8.91 -20.91
C CYS A 13 -22.06 10.44 -20.91
N ARG A 14 -22.35 11.04 -22.07
CA ARG A 14 -22.58 12.50 -22.18
C ARG A 14 -24.04 12.94 -21.90
N ALA A 15 -24.96 12.01 -21.62
CA ALA A 15 -26.39 12.31 -21.47
C ALA A 15 -26.72 13.31 -20.34
N PHE A 16 -25.91 13.35 -19.27
CA PHE A 16 -26.08 14.28 -18.15
C PHE A 16 -25.28 15.59 -18.27
N ALA A 17 -24.65 15.87 -19.43
CA ALA A 17 -23.85 17.09 -19.61
C ALA A 17 -24.58 18.41 -19.23
N PRO A 18 -25.88 18.63 -19.55
CA PRO A 18 -26.60 19.82 -19.10
C PRO A 18 -26.74 19.92 -17.57
N VAL A 19 -26.88 18.77 -16.89
CA VAL A 19 -27.00 18.70 -15.42
C VAL A 19 -25.64 18.92 -14.76
N ALA A 20 -24.58 18.34 -15.32
CA ALA A 20 -23.21 18.58 -14.87
C ALA A 20 -22.84 20.07 -14.96
N ALA A 21 -23.16 20.71 -16.09
CA ALA A 21 -22.96 22.15 -16.31
C ALA A 21 -23.75 23.01 -15.32
N TYR A 22 -25.01 22.67 -15.02
CA TYR A 22 -25.83 23.37 -14.01
C TYR A 22 -25.18 23.37 -12.61
N PHE A 23 -24.53 22.27 -12.23
CA PHE A 23 -23.78 22.18 -10.95
C PHE A 23 -22.33 22.70 -11.03
N GLY A 24 -21.89 23.25 -12.17
CA GLY A 24 -20.52 23.72 -12.37
C GLY A 24 -19.47 22.58 -12.36
N LEU A 25 -19.88 21.35 -12.63
CA LEU A 25 -19.03 20.17 -12.66
C LEU A 25 -18.71 19.75 -14.10
N SER A 26 -17.47 19.31 -14.33
CA SER A 26 -17.13 18.62 -15.56
C SER A 26 -17.75 17.23 -15.60
N ILE A 27 -18.13 16.76 -16.80
CA ILE A 27 -18.96 15.54 -16.98
C ILE A 27 -18.31 14.27 -16.41
N ASP A 28 -16.98 14.15 -16.44
CA ASP A 28 -16.21 13.07 -15.79
C ASP A 28 -16.45 13.03 -14.27
N LYS A 29 -16.45 14.19 -13.61
CA LYS A 29 -16.64 14.33 -12.16
C LYS A 29 -18.09 14.12 -11.75
N PHE A 30 -19.02 14.62 -12.56
CA PHE A 30 -20.46 14.37 -12.36
C PHE A 30 -20.78 12.88 -12.49
N ASN A 31 -20.33 12.23 -13.57
CA ASN A 31 -20.60 10.81 -13.80
C ASN A 31 -19.96 9.94 -12.71
N PHE A 32 -18.72 10.22 -12.29
CA PHE A 32 -18.09 9.52 -11.17
C PHE A 32 -18.93 9.62 -9.89
N LEU A 33 -19.36 10.83 -9.50
CA LEU A 33 -20.19 11.02 -8.31
C LEU A 33 -21.54 10.30 -8.44
N PHE A 34 -22.17 10.34 -9.62
CA PHE A 34 -23.39 9.60 -9.91
C PHE A 34 -23.19 8.07 -9.81
N CYS A 35 -22.13 7.51 -10.40
CA CYS A 35 -21.75 6.09 -10.27
C CYS A 35 -21.63 5.70 -8.78
N GLN A 36 -20.97 6.52 -7.96
CA GLN A 36 -20.77 6.24 -6.53
C GLN A 36 -22.07 6.30 -5.71
N ILE A 37 -22.95 7.29 -5.98
CA ILE A 37 -24.27 7.39 -5.33
C ILE A 37 -25.15 6.21 -5.73
N ALA A 38 -25.18 5.84 -7.01
CA ALA A 38 -25.90 4.67 -7.50
C ALA A 38 -25.38 3.37 -6.85
N PHE A 39 -24.06 3.21 -6.71
CA PHE A 39 -23.46 2.08 -5.98
C PHE A 39 -23.84 2.05 -4.50
N LEU A 40 -23.85 3.20 -3.81
CA LEU A 40 -24.28 3.28 -2.42
C LEU A 40 -25.74 2.85 -2.25
N LEU A 41 -26.62 3.32 -3.14
CA LEU A 41 -28.03 2.95 -3.14
C LEU A 41 -28.24 1.47 -3.47
N PHE A 42 -27.50 0.93 -4.46
CA PHE A 42 -27.57 -0.48 -4.87
C PHE A 42 -26.97 -1.45 -3.82
N SER A 43 -26.03 -0.99 -3.00
CA SER A 43 -25.45 -1.79 -1.91
C SER A 43 -26.49 -2.28 -0.89
N PHE A 44 -27.56 -1.52 -0.60
CA PHE A 44 -28.61 -1.95 0.32
C PHE A 44 -29.43 -3.17 -0.19
N PRO A 45 -30.03 -3.17 -1.39
CA PRO A 45 -30.68 -4.36 -1.94
C PRO A 45 -29.68 -5.50 -2.23
N TYR A 46 -28.44 -5.21 -2.60
CA TYR A 46 -27.41 -6.26 -2.74
C TYR A 46 -27.15 -6.99 -1.40
N ARG A 47 -27.18 -6.27 -0.26
CA ARG A 47 -27.08 -6.88 1.07
C ARG A 47 -28.33 -7.67 1.45
N LEU A 48 -29.51 -7.09 1.26
CA LEU A 48 -30.77 -7.60 1.81
C LEU A 48 -31.47 -8.67 0.95
N LEU A 49 -31.43 -8.52 -0.37
CA LEU A 49 -32.11 -9.42 -1.31
C LEU A 49 -31.16 -10.55 -1.74
N LEU A 50 -29.93 -10.23 -2.12
CA LEU A 50 -28.94 -11.20 -2.60
C LEU A 50 -28.11 -11.81 -1.46
N HIS A 51 -28.72 -12.00 -0.29
CA HIS A 51 -28.05 -12.47 0.91
C HIS A 51 -27.41 -13.87 0.74
N PRO A 52 -26.19 -14.16 1.27
CA PRO A 52 -25.54 -15.47 1.09
C PRO A 52 -26.37 -16.69 1.54
N SER A 53 -27.29 -16.53 2.49
CA SER A 53 -28.20 -17.60 2.93
C SER A 53 -29.43 -17.81 2.02
N ARG A 54 -29.64 -16.94 1.03
CA ARG A 54 -30.77 -16.97 0.08
C ARG A 54 -30.34 -17.16 -1.37
N VAL A 55 -29.13 -16.70 -1.73
CA VAL A 55 -28.67 -16.58 -3.11
C VAL A 55 -27.26 -17.15 -3.26
N SER A 56 -27.05 -17.93 -4.33
CA SER A 56 -25.81 -18.65 -4.57
C SER A 56 -24.60 -17.70 -4.76
N PRO A 57 -23.37 -18.14 -4.42
CA PRO A 57 -22.14 -17.40 -4.72
C PRO A 57 -22.03 -17.01 -6.19
N THR A 58 -22.44 -17.89 -7.12
CA THR A 58 -22.46 -17.66 -8.56
C THR A 58 -23.32 -16.44 -8.93
N ALA A 59 -24.54 -16.34 -8.39
CA ALA A 59 -25.43 -15.22 -8.65
C ALA A 59 -24.93 -13.91 -7.99
N ARG A 60 -24.36 -13.99 -6.77
CA ARG A 60 -23.70 -12.84 -6.13
C ARG A 60 -22.51 -12.31 -6.94
N HIS A 61 -21.62 -13.20 -7.42
CA HIS A 61 -20.53 -12.83 -8.34
C HIS A 61 -21.06 -12.21 -9.64
N ALA A 62 -22.08 -12.83 -10.27
CA ALA A 62 -22.63 -12.36 -11.54
C ALA A 62 -23.23 -10.96 -11.42
N VAL A 63 -24.08 -10.70 -10.41
CA VAL A 63 -24.66 -9.36 -10.20
C VAL A 63 -23.58 -8.33 -9.87
N ALA A 64 -22.63 -8.67 -8.99
CA ALA A 64 -21.56 -7.74 -8.61
C ALA A 64 -20.68 -7.33 -9.82
N LEU A 65 -20.41 -8.29 -10.72
CA LEU A 65 -19.69 -8.09 -11.98
C LEU A 65 -20.51 -7.28 -12.99
N SER A 66 -21.75 -7.65 -13.25
CA SER A 66 -22.60 -6.98 -14.24
C SER A 66 -22.87 -5.51 -13.88
N VAL A 67 -23.13 -5.20 -12.62
CA VAL A 67 -23.29 -3.81 -12.16
C VAL A 67 -21.97 -3.04 -12.28
N GLY A 68 -20.84 -3.68 -12.00
CA GLY A 68 -19.51 -3.11 -12.21
C GLY A 68 -19.24 -2.77 -13.68
N LEU A 69 -19.53 -3.70 -14.59
CA LEU A 69 -19.37 -3.51 -16.04
C LEU A 69 -20.31 -2.41 -16.59
N VAL A 70 -21.60 -2.41 -16.20
CA VAL A 70 -22.58 -1.42 -16.69
C VAL A 70 -22.20 -0.01 -16.25
N PHE A 71 -21.92 0.21 -14.97
CA PHE A 71 -21.53 1.54 -14.49
C PHE A 71 -20.08 1.90 -14.86
N GLY A 72 -19.20 0.92 -15.03
CA GLY A 72 -17.86 1.10 -15.60
C GLY A 72 -17.92 1.64 -17.04
N PHE A 73 -18.77 1.06 -17.88
CA PHE A 73 -19.03 1.54 -19.23
C PHE A 73 -19.75 2.89 -19.24
N PHE A 74 -20.68 3.15 -18.32
CA PHE A 74 -21.29 4.48 -18.17
C PHE A 74 -20.24 5.55 -17.80
N CYS A 75 -19.37 5.27 -16.83
CA CYS A 75 -18.39 6.24 -16.32
C CYS A 75 -17.16 6.42 -17.25
N PHE A 76 -16.77 5.42 -18.06
CA PHE A 76 -15.54 5.46 -18.88
C PHE A 76 -15.71 5.08 -20.37
N GLY A 77 -16.92 4.72 -20.81
CA GLY A 77 -17.17 4.25 -22.18
C GLY A 77 -16.37 3.00 -22.52
N TYR A 78 -15.89 2.91 -23.76
CA TYR A 78 -15.08 1.77 -24.23
C TYR A 78 -13.73 1.64 -23.48
N GLN A 79 -13.24 2.68 -22.78
CA GLN A 79 -11.99 2.58 -22.02
C GLN A 79 -12.05 1.52 -20.92
N ILE A 80 -13.25 1.12 -20.46
CA ILE A 80 -13.43 0.02 -19.50
C ILE A 80 -12.78 -1.30 -19.97
N LEU A 81 -12.62 -1.48 -21.28
CA LEU A 81 -11.91 -2.61 -21.88
C LEU A 81 -10.45 -2.71 -21.43
N HIS A 82 -9.80 -1.61 -21.04
CA HIS A 82 -8.43 -1.66 -20.49
C HIS A 82 -8.36 -2.47 -19.18
N LEU A 83 -9.38 -2.38 -18.32
CA LEU A 83 -9.45 -3.20 -17.10
C LEU A 83 -9.62 -4.68 -17.45
N VAL A 84 -10.48 -4.98 -18.43
CA VAL A 84 -10.76 -6.35 -18.89
C VAL A 84 -9.52 -6.95 -19.53
N VAL A 85 -8.86 -6.25 -20.46
CA VAL A 85 -7.65 -6.71 -21.15
C VAL A 85 -6.50 -6.97 -20.18
N GLN A 86 -6.22 -6.06 -19.24
CA GLN A 86 -5.19 -6.29 -18.22
C GLN A 86 -5.51 -7.52 -17.36
N ALA A 87 -6.77 -7.68 -16.94
CA ALA A 87 -7.23 -8.84 -16.19
C ALA A 87 -7.05 -10.14 -17.00
N THR A 88 -7.43 -10.15 -18.28
CA THR A 88 -7.26 -11.29 -19.20
C THR A 88 -5.80 -11.68 -19.36
N LEU A 89 -4.90 -10.72 -19.62
CA LEU A 89 -3.47 -10.97 -19.81
C LEU A 89 -2.82 -11.60 -18.57
N VAL A 90 -3.18 -11.12 -17.38
CA VAL A 90 -2.68 -11.69 -16.12
C VAL A 90 -3.37 -13.01 -15.77
N TYR A 91 -4.64 -13.22 -16.13
CA TYR A 91 -5.31 -14.52 -15.98
C TYR A 91 -4.66 -15.60 -16.85
N ILE A 92 -4.39 -15.29 -18.12
CA ILE A 92 -3.62 -16.15 -19.04
C ILE A 92 -2.24 -16.45 -18.43
N THR A 93 -1.55 -15.44 -17.89
CA THR A 93 -0.27 -15.63 -17.20
C THR A 93 -0.38 -16.61 -16.02
N ILE A 94 -1.43 -16.50 -15.20
CA ILE A 94 -1.70 -17.38 -14.06
C ILE A 94 -2.01 -18.82 -14.50
N LEU A 95 -2.66 -19.03 -15.65
CA LEU A 95 -3.02 -20.35 -16.17
C LEU A 95 -1.85 -21.12 -16.79
N PHE A 96 -0.91 -20.42 -17.45
CA PHE A 96 0.18 -21.05 -18.21
C PHE A 96 1.57 -20.95 -17.56
N ALA A 97 1.81 -20.02 -16.63
CA ALA A 97 3.10 -19.91 -15.96
C ALA A 97 3.22 -20.85 -14.76
N SER A 98 4.41 -21.44 -14.57
CA SER A 98 4.75 -22.24 -13.40
C SER A 98 4.52 -21.48 -12.08
N PRO A 99 4.08 -22.14 -10.99
CA PRO A 99 3.87 -21.50 -9.68
C PRO A 99 5.05 -20.67 -9.18
N GLU A 100 6.29 -21.10 -9.45
CA GLU A 100 7.51 -20.39 -9.04
C GLU A 100 7.72 -19.02 -9.70
N ASN A 101 7.06 -18.76 -10.84
CA ASN A 101 7.31 -17.60 -11.68
C ASN A 101 6.06 -16.79 -12.04
N MET A 102 4.85 -17.36 -11.88
CA MET A 102 3.59 -16.68 -12.23
C MET A 102 3.47 -15.28 -11.60
N HIS A 103 3.91 -15.08 -10.35
CA HIS A 103 3.85 -13.79 -9.66
C HIS A 103 4.78 -12.73 -10.29
N LYS A 104 5.97 -13.13 -10.75
CA LYS A 104 6.95 -12.23 -11.38
C LYS A 104 6.45 -11.77 -12.73
N ILE A 105 5.98 -12.72 -13.54
CA ILE A 105 5.47 -12.47 -14.89
C ILE A 105 4.17 -11.65 -14.79
N ALA A 106 3.27 -11.96 -13.87
CA ALA A 106 2.06 -11.17 -13.62
C ALA A 106 2.37 -9.73 -13.17
N LEU A 107 3.39 -9.51 -12.34
CA LEU A 107 3.83 -8.18 -11.95
C LEU A 107 4.38 -7.40 -13.15
N VAL A 108 5.23 -8.02 -13.97
CA VAL A 108 5.75 -7.39 -15.21
C VAL A 108 4.60 -7.07 -16.17
N VAL A 109 3.77 -8.05 -16.54
CA VAL A 109 2.64 -7.86 -17.47
C VAL A 109 1.67 -6.78 -16.97
N GLY A 110 1.28 -6.83 -15.68
CA GLY A 110 0.39 -5.85 -15.08
C GLY A 110 0.97 -4.44 -15.09
N MET A 111 2.21 -4.28 -14.61
CA MET A 111 2.89 -2.97 -14.53
C MET A 111 3.26 -2.41 -15.91
N THR A 112 3.69 -3.23 -16.86
CA THR A 112 3.95 -2.80 -18.24
C THR A 112 2.67 -2.33 -18.91
N TYR A 113 1.56 -3.06 -18.77
CA TYR A 113 0.26 -2.62 -19.32
C TYR A 113 -0.18 -1.29 -18.71
N LEU A 114 -0.14 -1.16 -17.37
CA LEU A 114 -0.44 0.09 -16.66
C LEU A 114 0.46 1.24 -17.14
N SER A 115 1.75 0.97 -17.34
CA SER A 115 2.73 1.96 -17.80
C SER A 115 2.42 2.46 -19.21
N VAL A 116 2.03 1.58 -20.13
CA VAL A 116 1.61 1.98 -21.49
C VAL A 116 0.40 2.90 -21.44
N ILE A 117 -0.64 2.59 -20.63
CA ILE A 117 -1.81 3.46 -20.53
C ILE A 117 -1.47 4.80 -19.87
N HIS A 118 -0.63 4.82 -18.82
CA HIS A 118 -0.13 6.06 -18.21
C HIS A 118 0.65 6.95 -19.20
N ILE A 119 1.53 6.36 -20.00
CA ILE A 119 2.30 7.08 -21.04
C ILE A 119 1.36 7.62 -22.12
N MET A 120 0.39 6.81 -22.60
CA MET A 120 -0.60 7.27 -23.57
C MET A 120 -1.43 8.44 -23.02
N ARG A 121 -1.91 8.36 -21.77
CA ARG A 121 -2.58 9.49 -21.11
C ARG A 121 -1.71 10.73 -21.08
N GLN A 122 -0.44 10.60 -20.68
CA GLN A 122 0.50 11.72 -20.61
C GLN A 122 0.83 12.34 -21.99
N ILE A 123 0.56 11.63 -23.09
CA ILE A 123 0.68 12.14 -24.47
C ILE A 123 -0.57 12.92 -24.91
N TYR A 124 -1.79 12.47 -24.58
CA TYR A 124 -3.04 13.14 -25.01
C TYR A 124 -3.65 14.12 -23.99
N ASP A 125 -3.31 14.00 -22.69
CA ASP A 125 -3.87 14.75 -21.55
C ASP A 125 -2.76 15.11 -20.54
N TYR A 126 -1.74 15.87 -21.00
CA TYR A 126 -0.59 16.24 -20.15
C TYR A 126 -1.01 17.18 -19.01
N GLY A 127 -0.90 16.70 -17.77
CA GLY A 127 -1.24 17.44 -16.55
C GLY A 127 -2.74 17.47 -16.21
N GLY A 128 -3.59 16.79 -16.98
CA GLY A 128 -5.04 16.83 -16.80
C GLY A 128 -5.54 16.11 -15.55
N TYR A 129 -6.28 16.83 -14.70
CA TYR A 129 -6.95 16.27 -13.51
C TYR A 129 -8.34 15.67 -13.82
N HIS A 130 -8.46 14.97 -14.95
CA HIS A 130 -9.65 14.24 -15.35
C HIS A 130 -9.79 12.89 -14.63
N LEU A 131 -11.02 12.48 -14.34
CA LEU A 131 -11.35 11.16 -13.81
C LEU A 131 -11.55 10.17 -14.97
N ASP A 132 -10.48 9.49 -15.34
CA ASP A 132 -10.42 8.52 -16.44
C ASP A 132 -10.26 7.07 -15.91
N VAL A 133 -10.09 6.11 -16.84
CA VAL A 133 -9.93 4.70 -16.48
C VAL A 133 -8.62 4.39 -15.73
N THR A 134 -7.62 5.29 -15.72
CA THR A 134 -6.30 4.99 -15.10
C THR A 134 -6.40 4.79 -13.59
N GLY A 135 -7.27 5.52 -12.89
CA GLY A 135 -7.53 5.31 -11.46
C GLY A 135 -8.03 3.89 -11.14
N PRO A 136 -9.12 3.42 -11.76
CA PRO A 136 -9.54 2.01 -11.70
C PRO A 136 -8.47 1.02 -12.18
N LEU A 137 -7.70 1.33 -13.23
CA LEU A 137 -6.64 0.45 -13.76
C LEU A 137 -5.49 0.28 -12.77
N MET A 138 -5.11 1.34 -12.04
CA MET A 138 -4.15 1.26 -10.95
C MET A 138 -4.61 0.26 -9.87
N VAL A 139 -5.88 0.32 -9.46
CA VAL A 139 -6.46 -0.61 -8.47
C VAL A 139 -6.64 -2.03 -9.03
N ALA A 140 -7.00 -2.18 -10.31
CA ALA A 140 -7.05 -3.47 -11.00
C ALA A 140 -5.67 -4.12 -11.05
N THR A 141 -4.63 -3.36 -11.38
CA THR A 141 -3.21 -3.80 -11.38
C THR A 141 -2.83 -4.41 -10.03
N GLN A 142 -3.22 -3.77 -8.93
CA GLN A 142 -2.97 -4.29 -7.59
C GLN A 142 -3.67 -5.63 -7.33
N ARG A 143 -4.91 -5.79 -7.80
CA ARG A 143 -5.68 -7.04 -7.62
C ARG A 143 -5.11 -8.20 -8.43
N VAL A 144 -4.85 -7.99 -9.73
CA VAL A 144 -4.33 -9.03 -10.62
C VAL A 144 -2.93 -9.48 -10.24
N THR A 145 -2.10 -8.57 -9.71
CA THR A 145 -0.78 -8.93 -9.17
C THR A 145 -0.89 -9.60 -7.80
N SER A 146 -1.70 -9.07 -6.86
CA SER A 146 -1.90 -9.67 -5.54
C SER A 146 -2.39 -11.12 -5.63
N ILE A 147 -3.34 -11.42 -6.53
CA ILE A 147 -3.84 -12.79 -6.68
C ILE A 147 -2.78 -13.73 -7.26
N ALA A 148 -1.90 -13.27 -8.15
CA ALA A 148 -0.77 -14.05 -8.66
C ALA A 148 0.32 -14.32 -7.59
N PHE A 149 0.61 -13.35 -6.71
CA PHE A 149 1.49 -13.56 -5.55
C PHE A 149 0.88 -14.53 -4.54
N ASN A 150 -0.41 -14.38 -4.23
CA ASN A 150 -1.12 -15.25 -3.30
C ASN A 150 -1.26 -16.69 -3.82
N LEU A 151 -1.40 -16.88 -5.15
CA LEU A 151 -1.37 -18.18 -5.81
C LEU A 151 0.04 -18.79 -5.82
N HIS A 152 1.08 -18.00 -6.09
CA HIS A 152 2.47 -18.44 -5.93
C HIS A 152 2.74 -18.97 -4.51
N ASP A 153 2.35 -18.21 -3.48
CA ASP A 153 2.53 -18.60 -2.08
C ASP A 153 1.73 -19.87 -1.73
N GLY A 154 0.54 -20.05 -2.32
CA GLY A 154 -0.37 -21.15 -2.01
C GLY A 154 -0.20 -22.43 -2.86
N LEU A 155 0.55 -22.37 -3.96
CA LEU A 155 0.78 -23.46 -4.92
C LEU A 155 2.25 -23.87 -5.09
N SER A 156 3.23 -23.10 -4.59
CA SER A 156 4.64 -23.47 -4.71
C SER A 156 5.06 -24.52 -3.68
N GLU A 157 5.76 -25.56 -4.14
CA GLU A 157 6.21 -26.68 -3.31
C GLU A 157 7.37 -26.31 -2.36
N LYS A 158 8.11 -25.24 -2.67
CA LYS A 158 9.27 -24.74 -1.91
C LYS A 158 8.86 -24.07 -0.59
N ARG A 159 8.55 -24.89 0.41
CA ARG A 159 8.10 -24.49 1.76
C ARG A 159 9.14 -23.74 2.60
N ASP A 160 10.40 -23.70 2.17
CA ASP A 160 11.52 -23.05 2.89
C ASP A 160 11.41 -21.52 2.92
N ILE A 161 10.51 -20.93 2.12
CA ILE A 161 10.21 -19.50 2.17
C ILE A 161 9.37 -19.22 3.42
N ILE A 162 9.99 -18.59 4.43
CA ILE A 162 9.30 -18.13 5.65
C ILE A 162 8.36 -16.96 5.29
N LEU A 163 7.14 -17.30 4.87
CA LEU A 163 6.08 -16.34 4.59
C LEU A 163 5.66 -15.58 5.86
N HIS A 164 5.59 -14.25 5.76
CA HIS A 164 5.05 -13.38 6.81
C HIS A 164 3.58 -13.71 7.12
N PRO A 165 3.07 -13.44 8.34
CA PRO A 165 1.71 -13.82 8.74
C PRO A 165 0.59 -13.30 7.81
N GLU A 166 0.75 -12.09 7.26
CA GLU A 166 -0.18 -11.49 6.30
C GLU A 166 -0.20 -12.27 4.97
N GLN A 167 0.98 -12.58 4.40
CA GLN A 167 1.11 -13.40 3.20
C GLN A 167 0.46 -14.78 3.41
N ARG A 168 0.78 -15.44 4.54
CA ARG A 168 0.25 -16.74 4.93
C ARG A 168 -1.29 -16.74 5.08
N ARG A 169 -1.90 -15.66 5.57
CA ARG A 169 -3.37 -15.51 5.63
C ARG A 169 -4.02 -15.41 4.25
N GLN A 170 -3.29 -14.87 3.26
CA GLN A 170 -3.80 -14.56 1.94
C GLN A 170 -3.43 -15.58 0.85
N MET A 171 -2.63 -16.61 1.17
CA MET A 171 -2.37 -17.78 0.32
C MET A 171 -3.64 -18.34 -0.35
N ILE A 172 -3.52 -18.76 -1.62
CA ILE A 172 -4.61 -19.37 -2.39
C ILE A 172 -4.10 -20.69 -2.98
N SER A 173 -4.64 -21.82 -2.51
CA SER A 173 -4.22 -23.16 -2.95
C SER A 173 -5.11 -23.78 -4.05
N ARG A 174 -5.81 -22.96 -4.84
CA ARG A 174 -6.54 -23.39 -6.05
C ARG A 174 -6.64 -22.24 -7.05
N LEU A 175 -6.71 -22.55 -8.34
CA LEU A 175 -7.03 -21.54 -9.33
C LEU A 175 -8.47 -21.01 -9.14
N PRO A 176 -8.71 -19.69 -9.31
CA PRO A 176 -10.05 -19.13 -9.32
C PRO A 176 -10.75 -19.44 -10.65
N SER A 177 -12.07 -19.64 -10.62
CA SER A 177 -12.84 -19.72 -11.88
C SER A 177 -12.86 -18.36 -12.59
N PRO A 178 -13.11 -18.30 -13.91
CA PRO A 178 -13.20 -17.02 -14.63
C PRO A 178 -14.22 -16.05 -13.99
N LEU A 179 -15.36 -16.57 -13.53
CA LEU A 179 -16.38 -15.75 -12.84
C LEU A 179 -15.89 -15.22 -11.49
N GLU A 180 -15.22 -16.05 -10.68
CA GLU A 180 -14.63 -15.60 -9.41
C GLU A 180 -13.55 -14.54 -9.65
N PHE A 181 -12.72 -14.74 -10.69
CA PHE A 181 -11.63 -13.83 -11.05
C PHE A 181 -12.15 -12.49 -11.57
N TYR A 182 -12.94 -12.45 -12.66
CA TYR A 182 -13.42 -11.18 -13.22
C TYR A 182 -14.35 -10.44 -12.26
N SER A 183 -15.18 -11.13 -11.48
CA SER A 183 -15.98 -10.49 -10.44
C SER A 183 -15.11 -9.93 -9.31
N TYR A 184 -14.03 -10.62 -8.90
CA TYR A 184 -13.06 -10.04 -7.96
C TYR A 184 -12.39 -8.76 -8.50
N ILE A 185 -11.96 -8.74 -9.77
CA ILE A 185 -11.34 -7.53 -10.34
C ILE A 185 -12.37 -6.40 -10.45
N LEU A 186 -13.56 -6.68 -11.00
CA LEU A 186 -14.47 -5.66 -11.53
C LEU A 186 -15.75 -5.40 -10.69
N HIS A 187 -15.90 -6.01 -9.50
CA HIS A 187 -17.11 -5.80 -8.67
C HIS A 187 -17.37 -4.33 -8.32
N TYR A 188 -18.62 -3.91 -8.47
CA TYR A 188 -19.02 -2.51 -8.38
C TYR A 188 -18.61 -1.82 -7.06
N GLN A 189 -18.66 -2.52 -5.91
CA GLN A 189 -18.47 -1.91 -4.59
C GLN A 189 -17.14 -1.17 -4.44
N THR A 190 -16.13 -1.54 -5.23
CA THR A 190 -14.78 -0.99 -5.15
C THR A 190 -14.20 -0.53 -6.50
N LEU A 191 -14.95 -0.64 -7.61
CA LEU A 191 -14.42 -0.44 -8.96
C LEU A 191 -13.89 0.98 -9.23
N MET A 192 -14.61 2.00 -8.77
CA MET A 192 -14.34 3.40 -9.14
C MET A 192 -13.12 4.00 -8.40
N CYS A 193 -13.02 3.76 -7.09
CA CYS A 193 -11.92 4.25 -6.25
C CYS A 193 -11.79 3.47 -4.93
N GLY A 194 -12.31 2.24 -4.89
CA GLY A 194 -12.33 1.47 -3.65
C GLY A 194 -10.93 1.01 -3.23
N PRO A 195 -10.75 0.64 -1.94
CA PRO A 195 -9.53 0.01 -1.47
C PRO A 195 -9.17 -1.23 -2.29
N LEU A 196 -7.88 -1.57 -2.30
CA LEU A 196 -7.50 -2.95 -2.60
C LEU A 196 -8.09 -3.86 -1.52
N VAL A 197 -8.70 -4.94 -1.99
CA VAL A 197 -9.26 -6.02 -1.20
C VAL A 197 -8.53 -7.30 -1.60
N PHE A 198 -8.16 -8.15 -0.64
CA PHE A 198 -7.56 -9.45 -0.97
C PHE A 198 -8.61 -10.47 -1.38
N PHE A 199 -8.25 -11.35 -2.33
CA PHE A 199 -9.17 -12.32 -2.92
C PHE A 199 -9.87 -13.23 -1.90
N ASN A 200 -9.18 -13.67 -0.84
CA ASN A 200 -9.79 -14.52 0.20
C ASN A 200 -10.85 -13.76 1.01
N ASP A 201 -10.61 -12.50 1.37
CA ASP A 201 -11.58 -11.65 2.08
C ASP A 201 -12.81 -11.35 1.20
N TYR A 202 -12.60 -11.18 -0.11
CA TYR A 202 -13.67 -11.05 -1.11
C TYR A 202 -14.48 -12.35 -1.27
N LEU A 203 -13.83 -13.51 -1.38
CA LEU A 203 -14.52 -14.81 -1.46
C LEU A 203 -15.33 -15.08 -0.18
N ASP A 204 -14.80 -14.76 0.99
CA ASP A 204 -15.54 -14.90 2.25
C ASP A 204 -16.80 -14.02 2.25
N PHE A 205 -16.72 -12.76 1.81
CA PHE A 205 -17.88 -11.87 1.64
C PHE A 205 -18.92 -12.39 0.65
N ILE A 206 -18.51 -12.91 -0.51
CA ILE A 206 -19.45 -13.48 -1.48
C ILE A 206 -20.12 -14.74 -0.90
N ARG A 207 -19.41 -15.51 -0.09
CA ARG A 207 -19.88 -16.80 0.49
C ARG A 207 -20.52 -16.69 1.88
N GLY A 208 -20.61 -15.50 2.48
CA GLY A 208 -21.17 -15.28 3.81
C GLY A 208 -20.27 -15.73 4.98
N ARG A 209 -19.00 -16.04 4.74
CA ARG A 209 -18.06 -16.61 5.73
C ARG A 209 -17.32 -15.55 6.54
N GLN A 210 -17.41 -14.28 6.15
CA GLN A 210 -16.67 -13.17 6.76
C GLN A 210 -16.99 -13.00 8.25
N PHE A 211 -18.25 -13.16 8.67
CA PHE A 211 -18.64 -12.99 10.06
C PHE A 211 -18.00 -14.06 10.97
N LEU A 212 -18.05 -15.34 10.58
CA LEU A 212 -17.40 -16.43 11.30
C LEU A 212 -15.88 -16.25 11.39
N ARG A 213 -15.21 -16.10 10.23
CA ARG A 213 -13.74 -16.04 10.16
C ARG A 213 -13.16 -14.85 10.95
N HIS A 214 -13.83 -13.71 10.98
CA HIS A 214 -13.35 -12.53 11.71
C HIS A 214 -13.75 -12.49 13.19
N SER A 215 -14.85 -13.16 13.59
CA SER A 215 -15.29 -13.21 14.99
C SER A 215 -14.44 -14.15 15.84
N VAL A 216 -14.12 -15.35 15.31
CA VAL A 216 -13.20 -16.30 15.96
C VAL A 216 -11.81 -15.66 16.17
N ARG A 217 -11.33 -14.89 15.19
CA ARG A 217 -10.06 -14.16 15.27
C ARG A 217 -10.05 -13.04 16.33
N THR A 218 -11.20 -12.58 16.82
CA THR A 218 -11.28 -11.56 17.90
C THR A 218 -11.48 -12.15 19.29
N GLY A 219 -11.18 -13.43 19.50
CA GLY A 219 -11.05 -13.99 20.85
C GLY A 219 -12.37 -14.20 21.60
N LEU A 220 -13.51 -14.19 20.91
CA LEU A 220 -14.78 -14.70 21.46
C LEU A 220 -14.59 -16.18 21.85
N ARG A 221 -14.37 -16.44 23.14
CA ARG A 221 -14.09 -17.79 23.67
C ARG A 221 -15.33 -18.68 23.53
N GLY A 222 -15.31 -19.54 22.51
CA GLY A 222 -16.33 -20.54 22.23
C GLY A 222 -16.40 -20.85 20.74
N ASN A 223 -17.18 -21.86 20.36
CA ASN A 223 -17.64 -22.04 19.00
C ASN A 223 -19.01 -21.34 18.87
N PRO A 224 -19.11 -20.12 18.32
CA PRO A 224 -20.40 -19.46 18.14
C PRO A 224 -21.22 -20.19 17.06
N THR A 225 -22.12 -21.06 17.51
CA THR A 225 -23.03 -21.84 16.65
C THR A 225 -24.09 -20.97 15.96
N GLN A 226 -24.35 -19.78 16.50
CA GLN A 226 -25.05 -18.70 15.82
C GLN A 226 -24.22 -17.42 15.96
N ILE A 227 -24.12 -16.65 14.87
CA ILE A 227 -23.52 -15.31 14.86
C ILE A 227 -24.59 -14.34 14.38
N THR A 228 -25.05 -13.47 15.27
CA THR A 228 -25.94 -12.36 14.91
C THR A 228 -25.17 -11.38 14.03
N GLU A 229 -25.54 -11.29 12.75
CA GLU A 229 -24.87 -10.39 11.82
C GLU A 229 -25.04 -8.93 12.28
N PRO A 230 -23.94 -8.20 12.57
CA PRO A 230 -24.04 -6.83 13.04
C PRO A 230 -24.50 -5.89 11.92
N SER A 231 -25.24 -4.84 12.27
CA SER A 231 -25.62 -3.81 11.31
C SER A 231 -24.42 -2.94 10.92
N PRO A 232 -24.14 -2.73 9.61
CA PRO A 232 -23.13 -1.77 9.17
C PRO A 232 -23.64 -0.33 9.15
N ASN A 233 -24.97 -0.10 9.26
CA ASN A 233 -25.60 1.18 8.92
C ASN A 233 -24.99 2.39 9.64
N TRP A 234 -24.66 2.26 10.93
CA TRP A 234 -24.01 3.34 11.69
C TRP A 234 -22.60 3.65 11.17
N ALA A 235 -21.78 2.62 10.93
CA ALA A 235 -20.44 2.79 10.39
C ALA A 235 -20.46 3.32 8.94
N THR A 236 -21.48 2.98 8.15
CA THR A 236 -21.74 3.62 6.85
C THR A 236 -22.07 5.10 7.04
N ALA A 237 -23.01 5.46 7.93
CA ALA A 237 -23.40 6.85 8.18
C ALA A 237 -22.23 7.73 8.65
N GLN A 238 -21.39 7.23 9.57
CA GLN A 238 -20.17 7.92 10.01
C GLN A 238 -19.20 8.18 8.84
N LYS A 239 -18.99 7.19 7.96
CA LYS A 239 -18.12 7.36 6.79
C LYS A 239 -18.71 8.33 5.77
N LEU A 240 -20.02 8.29 5.52
CA LEU A 240 -20.70 9.26 4.65
C LEU A 240 -20.56 10.70 5.17
N LEU A 241 -20.69 10.92 6.49
CA LEU A 241 -20.46 12.23 7.11
C LEU A 241 -19.03 12.74 6.89
N VAL A 242 -18.01 11.90 7.13
CA VAL A 242 -16.59 12.29 6.92
C VAL A 242 -16.29 12.53 5.44
N SER A 243 -16.86 11.74 4.54
CA SER A 243 -16.75 11.93 3.09
C SER A 243 -17.45 13.23 2.62
N PHE A 244 -18.61 13.57 3.19
CA PHE A 244 -19.32 14.82 2.92
C PHE A 244 -18.57 16.06 3.43
N LEU A 245 -18.05 16.02 4.67
CA LEU A 245 -17.19 17.08 5.20
C LEU A 245 -15.92 17.27 4.34
N SER A 246 -15.37 16.17 3.82
CA SER A 246 -14.27 16.21 2.85
C SER A 246 -14.67 16.85 1.52
N ALA A 247 -15.90 16.61 1.03
CA ALA A 247 -16.44 17.27 -0.17
C ALA A 247 -16.61 18.78 0.03
N LEU A 248 -17.13 19.23 1.18
CA LEU A 248 -17.22 20.66 1.50
C LEU A 248 -15.84 21.33 1.53
N SER A 249 -14.82 20.65 2.09
CA SER A 249 -13.43 21.11 2.07
C SER A 249 -12.89 21.26 0.64
N ILE A 250 -13.22 20.33 -0.28
CA ILE A 250 -12.86 20.41 -1.71
C ILE A 250 -13.55 21.61 -2.40
N VAL A 251 -14.85 21.83 -2.14
CA VAL A 251 -15.62 22.90 -2.80
C VAL A 251 -15.19 24.28 -2.35
N TYR A 252 -15.05 24.51 -1.04
CA TYR A 252 -14.85 25.86 -0.49
C TYR A 252 -13.39 26.17 -0.15
N LEU A 253 -12.67 25.25 0.51
CA LEU A 253 -11.31 25.54 0.98
C LEU A 253 -10.28 25.29 -0.12
N LEU A 254 -10.32 24.14 -0.78
CA LEU A 254 -9.34 23.78 -1.81
C LEU A 254 -9.40 24.70 -3.03
N ALA A 255 -10.59 25.22 -3.38
CA ALA A 255 -10.76 26.23 -4.42
C ALA A 255 -10.13 27.60 -4.07
N ALA A 256 -10.05 27.95 -2.79
CA ALA A 256 -9.44 29.18 -2.29
C ALA A 256 -7.91 29.08 -2.07
N TYR A 257 -7.37 27.86 -2.00
CA TYR A 257 -5.95 27.58 -1.75
C TYR A 257 -5.35 26.63 -2.82
N PRO A 258 -5.31 27.05 -4.11
CA PRO A 258 -4.73 26.28 -5.21
C PRO A 258 -3.23 25.99 -4.98
N ILE A 259 -2.77 24.79 -5.37
CA ILE A 259 -1.35 24.43 -5.21
C ILE A 259 -0.47 25.22 -6.19
N GLU A 260 -1.02 25.58 -7.33
CA GLU A 260 -0.41 26.32 -8.42
C GLU A 260 0.11 27.69 -7.98
N TYR A 261 -0.47 28.29 -6.92
CA TYR A 261 0.02 29.56 -6.35
C TYR A 261 1.48 29.46 -5.86
N ILE A 262 1.96 28.28 -5.44
CA ILE A 262 3.32 28.14 -4.91
C ILE A 262 4.42 28.34 -5.98
N THR A 263 4.06 28.30 -7.27
CA THR A 263 5.00 28.51 -8.39
C THR A 263 5.08 29.98 -8.82
N GLN A 264 4.14 30.82 -8.36
CA GLN A 264 3.98 32.20 -8.80
C GLN A 264 4.98 33.14 -8.11
N ASP A 265 5.45 34.13 -8.86
CA ASP A 265 6.47 35.07 -8.37
C ASP A 265 5.97 35.97 -7.22
N GLU A 266 4.65 36.17 -7.11
CA GLU A 266 4.05 36.81 -5.94
C GLU A 266 4.26 35.99 -4.66
N PHE A 267 3.96 34.69 -4.72
CA PHE A 267 4.19 33.77 -3.59
C PHE A 267 5.67 33.69 -3.23
N LEU A 268 6.52 33.51 -4.24
CA LEU A 268 7.97 33.29 -4.06
C LEU A 268 8.68 34.54 -3.53
N TYR A 269 8.41 35.73 -4.09
CA TYR A 269 9.21 36.92 -3.81
C TYR A 269 8.52 37.98 -2.95
N LYS A 270 7.18 37.97 -2.80
CA LYS A 270 6.47 38.96 -1.95
C LYS A 270 6.04 38.42 -0.58
N ARG A 271 5.93 37.10 -0.37
CA ARG A 271 5.58 36.53 0.95
C ARG A 271 6.82 36.20 1.78
N ASN A 272 6.73 36.41 3.10
CA ASN A 272 7.75 35.98 4.05
C ASN A 272 7.83 34.43 4.14
N ARG A 273 8.98 33.92 4.61
CA ARG A 273 9.26 32.47 4.65
C ARG A 273 8.29 31.66 5.52
N LEU A 274 7.82 32.19 6.65
CA LEU A 274 6.85 31.48 7.50
C LEU A 274 5.49 31.34 6.80
N SER A 275 4.98 32.42 6.21
CA SER A 275 3.74 32.39 5.42
C SER A 275 3.84 31.48 4.20
N GLN A 276 5.02 31.35 3.57
CA GLN A 276 5.25 30.38 2.49
C GLN A 276 5.15 28.93 3.00
N ILE A 277 5.84 28.59 4.09
CA ILE A 277 5.84 27.23 4.66
C ILE A 277 4.43 26.84 5.12
N LEU A 278 3.74 27.72 5.85
CA LEU A 278 2.36 27.48 6.31
C LEU A 278 1.40 27.28 5.14
N TYR A 279 1.53 28.06 4.05
CA TYR A 279 0.71 27.87 2.85
C TYR A 279 0.95 26.52 2.18
N ILE A 280 2.20 26.07 2.03
CA ILE A 280 2.50 24.77 1.40
C ILE A 280 1.95 23.63 2.25
N ILE A 281 2.07 23.70 3.59
CA ILE A 281 1.44 22.73 4.50
C ILE A 281 -0.09 22.74 4.35
N TRP A 282 -0.70 23.92 4.26
CA TRP A 282 -2.15 24.05 4.12
C TRP A 282 -2.67 23.53 2.77
N ALA A 283 -2.11 24.00 1.66
CA ALA A 283 -2.51 23.61 0.30
C ALA A 283 -2.30 22.10 0.04
N THR A 284 -1.17 21.52 0.48
CA THR A 284 -0.95 20.06 0.38
C THR A 284 -1.91 19.26 1.27
N SER A 285 -2.38 19.84 2.38
CA SER A 285 -3.36 19.20 3.27
C SER A 285 -4.78 19.26 2.74
N LEU A 286 -5.19 20.39 2.13
CA LEU A 286 -6.45 20.48 1.42
C LEU A 286 -6.51 19.52 0.22
N HIS A 287 -5.41 19.34 -0.51
CA HIS A 287 -5.34 18.36 -1.61
C HIS A 287 -5.60 16.91 -1.16
N ARG A 288 -5.20 16.52 0.06
CA ARG A 288 -5.51 15.17 0.60
C ARG A 288 -7.02 14.92 0.74
N HIS A 289 -7.84 15.96 0.88
CA HIS A 289 -9.30 15.80 1.03
C HIS A 289 -9.96 15.19 -0.22
N ARG A 290 -9.40 15.37 -1.43
CA ARG A 290 -9.83 14.66 -2.66
C ARG A 290 -9.83 13.15 -2.45
N TYR A 291 -8.77 12.63 -1.84
CA TYR A 291 -8.59 11.21 -1.56
C TYR A 291 -9.40 10.76 -0.35
N TYR A 292 -9.50 11.59 0.70
CA TYR A 292 -10.36 11.30 1.87
C TYR A 292 -11.83 11.15 1.47
N HIS A 293 -12.36 12.07 0.65
CA HIS A 293 -13.72 11.99 0.11
C HIS A 293 -13.94 10.67 -0.64
N ALA A 294 -13.10 10.39 -1.65
CA ALA A 294 -13.25 9.25 -2.53
C ALA A 294 -13.09 7.89 -1.83
N TRP A 295 -11.98 7.69 -1.08
CA TRP A 295 -11.72 6.41 -0.41
C TRP A 295 -12.76 6.11 0.66
N ILE A 296 -13.18 7.09 1.47
CA ILE A 296 -14.16 6.88 2.53
C ILE A 296 -15.57 6.66 1.95
N LEU A 297 -15.89 7.25 0.79
CA LEU A 297 -17.12 6.93 0.04
C LEU A 297 -17.10 5.48 -0.47
N GLY A 298 -16.00 5.02 -1.05
CA GLY A 298 -15.81 3.61 -1.45
C GLY A 298 -15.94 2.64 -0.27
N GLU A 299 -15.36 2.98 0.89
CA GLU A 299 -15.55 2.22 2.12
C GLU A 299 -17.00 2.23 2.63
N ALA A 300 -17.74 3.34 2.46
CA ALA A 300 -19.14 3.43 2.85
C ALA A 300 -20.04 2.57 1.94
N ILE A 301 -19.78 2.55 0.63
CA ILE A 301 -20.44 1.71 -0.37
C ILE A 301 -20.24 0.23 -0.04
N CYS A 302 -19.01 -0.17 0.29
CA CYS A 302 -18.71 -1.54 0.73
C CYS A 302 -19.43 -1.89 2.03
N ASN A 303 -19.33 -1.05 3.07
CA ASN A 303 -20.01 -1.28 4.35
C ASN A 303 -21.52 -1.40 4.14
N ALA A 304 -22.13 -0.57 3.29
CA ALA A 304 -23.54 -0.66 2.94
C ALA A 304 -23.91 -2.02 2.31
N ALA A 305 -23.02 -2.64 1.52
CA ALA A 305 -23.20 -3.97 0.95
C ALA A 305 -23.02 -5.12 1.98
N GLY A 306 -22.65 -4.81 3.22
CA GLY A 306 -22.25 -5.78 4.24
C GLY A 306 -20.77 -6.21 4.14
N PHE A 307 -19.95 -5.50 3.37
CA PHE A 307 -18.53 -5.80 3.21
C PHE A 307 -17.65 -4.84 4.01
N GLY A 308 -16.81 -5.35 4.91
CA GLY A 308 -15.91 -4.53 5.73
C GLY A 308 -15.81 -4.92 7.21
N PHE A 309 -16.56 -5.94 7.65
CA PHE A 309 -16.54 -6.45 9.01
C PHE A 309 -15.17 -7.05 9.40
N ASN A 310 -14.70 -6.74 10.61
CA ASN A 310 -13.33 -7.03 11.06
C ASN A 310 -13.27 -7.70 12.46
N GLY A 311 -14.38 -8.32 12.88
CA GLY A 311 -14.57 -8.84 14.25
C GLY A 311 -15.02 -7.75 15.21
N TYR A 312 -14.98 -8.04 16.51
CA TYR A 312 -15.47 -7.14 17.56
C TYR A 312 -14.32 -6.39 18.29
N THR A 313 -14.66 -5.36 19.08
CA THR A 313 -13.78 -4.81 20.14
C THR A 313 -13.83 -5.68 21.39
N SER A 314 -12.95 -5.38 22.36
CA SER A 314 -13.03 -5.80 23.77
C SER A 314 -14.44 -5.68 24.33
N ASP A 315 -15.03 -4.50 24.17
CA ASP A 315 -16.36 -4.09 24.61
C ASP A 315 -17.48 -4.51 23.63
N GLY A 316 -17.27 -5.58 22.87
CA GLY A 316 -18.30 -6.28 22.07
C GLY A 316 -18.83 -5.51 20.86
N LYS A 317 -18.24 -4.38 20.46
CA LYS A 317 -18.75 -3.55 19.35
C LYS A 317 -18.19 -4.03 18.01
N ALA A 318 -19.07 -4.21 17.02
CA ALA A 318 -18.71 -4.69 15.70
C ALA A 318 -17.84 -3.67 14.94
N ARG A 319 -16.66 -4.09 14.46
CA ARG A 319 -15.72 -3.23 13.73
C ARG A 319 -15.94 -3.34 12.22
N TRP A 320 -16.11 -2.19 11.57
CA TRP A 320 -16.37 -2.07 10.13
C TRP A 320 -15.22 -1.37 9.39
N ASN A 321 -14.00 -1.86 9.65
CA ASN A 321 -12.73 -1.29 9.21
C ASN A 321 -11.76 -2.29 8.55
N LEU A 322 -12.22 -3.49 8.13
CA LEU A 322 -11.39 -4.49 7.42
C LEU A 322 -10.74 -3.90 6.16
N ILE A 323 -11.50 -3.04 5.49
CA ILE A 323 -11.17 -2.39 4.22
C ILE A 323 -10.78 -0.91 4.41
N SER A 324 -10.42 -0.50 5.63
CA SER A 324 -10.03 0.89 5.91
C SER A 324 -8.79 1.26 5.09
N ASN A 325 -8.92 2.22 4.17
CA ASN A 325 -7.80 2.65 3.33
C ASN A 325 -7.04 3.85 3.90
N VAL A 326 -7.63 4.56 4.85
CA VAL A 326 -7.08 5.83 5.35
C VAL A 326 -7.29 5.97 6.85
N ASP A 327 -6.39 6.67 7.54
CA ASP A 327 -6.58 7.12 8.92
C ASP A 327 -6.34 8.63 9.01
N ILE A 328 -7.39 9.43 8.87
CA ILE A 328 -7.26 10.90 8.82
C ILE A 328 -6.62 11.41 10.11
N VAL A 329 -7.00 10.89 11.28
CA VAL A 329 -6.44 11.35 12.56
C VAL A 329 -4.93 11.10 12.59
N THR A 330 -4.49 9.86 12.35
CA THR A 330 -3.05 9.54 12.34
C THR A 330 -2.28 10.30 11.26
N ILE A 331 -2.82 10.50 10.05
CA ILE A 331 -2.14 11.30 9.01
C ILE A 331 -1.99 12.77 9.42
N GLU A 332 -3.00 13.35 10.04
CA GLU A 332 -2.96 14.76 10.39
C GLU A 332 -2.14 15.04 11.68
N THR A 333 -1.92 14.04 12.56
CA THR A 333 -1.19 14.18 13.83
C THR A 333 0.16 13.44 13.92
N SER A 334 0.49 12.52 13.01
CA SER A 334 1.62 11.57 13.11
C SER A 334 2.95 12.16 13.58
N THR A 335 3.64 11.45 14.48
CA THR A 335 4.99 11.80 14.98
C THR A 335 6.12 11.47 13.99
N SER A 336 5.83 10.72 12.93
CA SER A 336 6.86 10.29 11.98
C SER A 336 6.33 9.97 10.59
N LEU A 337 7.18 10.12 9.58
CA LEU A 337 6.87 9.72 8.20
C LEU A 337 6.50 8.23 8.07
N ARG A 338 7.06 7.32 8.88
CA ARG A 338 6.67 5.89 8.90
C ARG A 338 5.21 5.72 9.33
N GLU A 339 4.81 6.41 10.39
CA GLU A 339 3.45 6.36 10.95
C GLU A 339 2.43 6.91 9.93
N LEU A 340 2.73 8.07 9.33
CA LEU A 340 1.92 8.66 8.26
C LEU A 340 1.79 7.73 7.04
N LEU A 341 2.90 7.14 6.58
CA LEU A 341 2.91 6.22 5.45
C LEU A 341 2.21 4.89 5.75
N ILE A 342 2.01 4.49 7.02
CA ILE A 342 1.18 3.33 7.36
C ILE A 342 -0.31 3.72 7.40
N ALA A 343 -0.63 4.97 7.76
CA ALA A 343 -1.99 5.48 7.83
C ALA A 343 -2.57 5.92 6.46
N TRP A 344 -1.73 6.31 5.50
CA TRP A 344 -2.12 6.75 4.16
C TRP A 344 -2.19 5.60 3.14
N ASN A 345 -3.32 5.46 2.46
CA ASN A 345 -3.55 4.46 1.40
C ASN A 345 -3.16 3.03 1.84
N LYS A 346 -3.62 2.64 3.03
CA LYS A 346 -3.31 1.41 3.77
C LYS A 346 -3.26 0.17 2.87
N SER A 347 -4.25 0.00 1.98
CA SER A 347 -4.35 -1.17 1.11
C SER A 347 -3.28 -1.22 0.00
N THR A 348 -2.91 -0.06 -0.57
CA THR A 348 -1.76 0.08 -1.48
C THR A 348 -0.44 -0.20 -0.75
N GLN A 349 -0.33 0.25 0.50
CA GLN A 349 0.86 0.03 1.32
C GLN A 349 1.05 -1.45 1.68
N THR A 350 -0.04 -2.19 1.97
CA THR A 350 0.03 -3.65 2.14
C THR A 350 0.43 -4.35 0.84
N TRP A 351 -0.08 -3.93 -0.33
CA TRP A 351 0.35 -4.47 -1.63
C TRP A 351 1.83 -4.23 -1.90
N LEU A 352 2.28 -2.97 -1.85
CA LEU A 352 3.69 -2.61 -2.01
C LEU A 352 4.60 -3.41 -1.05
N ARG A 353 4.11 -3.67 0.17
CA ARG A 353 4.80 -4.51 1.15
C ARG A 353 4.89 -5.99 0.71
N THR A 354 3.78 -6.61 0.34
CA THR A 354 3.71 -8.05 0.05
C THR A 354 4.21 -8.44 -1.34
N VAL A 355 4.24 -7.53 -2.32
CA VAL A 355 4.78 -7.80 -3.67
C VAL A 355 6.22 -7.30 -3.88
N SER A 356 6.70 -6.35 -3.07
CA SER A 356 8.05 -5.77 -3.21
C SER A 356 8.86 -5.84 -1.91
N TYR A 357 8.48 -5.10 -0.86
CA TYR A 357 9.33 -4.89 0.31
C TYR A 357 9.75 -6.19 1.02
N GLU A 358 8.84 -7.14 1.15
CA GLU A 358 9.10 -8.44 1.80
C GLU A 358 9.68 -9.48 0.84
N ARG A 359 9.66 -9.22 -0.49
CA ARG A 359 10.11 -10.15 -1.53
C ARG A 359 11.56 -9.93 -1.95
N VAL A 360 12.07 -8.71 -1.86
CA VAL A 360 13.47 -8.40 -2.22
C VAL A 360 14.38 -8.47 -0.98
N ARG A 361 15.61 -8.97 -1.14
CA ARG A 361 16.58 -9.07 -0.03
C ARG A 361 17.25 -7.72 0.30
N ARG A 362 17.78 -7.02 -0.70
CA ARG A 362 18.50 -5.72 -0.60
C ARG A 362 17.66 -4.56 -1.14
N HIS A 363 18.00 -3.33 -0.78
CA HIS A 363 17.38 -2.07 -1.28
C HIS A 363 15.84 -2.01 -1.18
N ARG A 364 15.27 -2.69 -0.18
CA ARG A 364 13.81 -2.89 0.00
C ARG A 364 13.02 -1.59 -0.02
N THR A 365 13.52 -0.55 0.66
CA THR A 365 12.90 0.78 0.66
C THR A 365 12.91 1.36 -0.75
N GLN A 366 14.08 1.45 -1.38
CA GLN A 366 14.29 2.12 -2.66
C GLN A 366 13.43 1.49 -3.77
N LEU A 367 13.46 0.16 -3.90
CA LEU A 367 12.73 -0.57 -4.94
C LEU A 367 11.20 -0.49 -4.75
N THR A 368 10.73 -0.45 -3.49
CA THR A 368 9.29 -0.26 -3.21
C THR A 368 8.85 1.17 -3.56
N PHE A 369 9.67 2.19 -3.30
CA PHE A 369 9.40 3.56 -3.73
C PHE A 369 9.43 3.73 -5.26
N VAL A 370 10.33 3.05 -5.97
CA VAL A 370 10.36 3.02 -7.46
C VAL A 370 9.12 2.34 -8.03
N LEU A 371 8.70 1.19 -7.46
CA LEU A 371 7.46 0.53 -7.87
C LEU A 371 6.22 1.43 -7.64
N SER A 372 6.19 2.15 -6.52
CA SER A 372 5.13 3.14 -6.23
C SER A 372 5.11 4.28 -7.26
N ALA A 373 6.27 4.82 -7.65
CA ALA A 373 6.36 5.85 -8.69
C ALA A 373 5.80 5.36 -10.04
N MET A 374 6.25 4.18 -10.50
CA MET A 374 5.77 3.57 -11.76
C MET A 374 4.27 3.22 -11.71
N TRP A 375 3.73 2.86 -10.54
CA TRP A 375 2.31 2.60 -10.35
C TRP A 375 1.47 3.89 -10.48
N HIS A 376 2.00 5.02 -10.02
CA HIS A 376 1.36 6.32 -10.17
C HIS A 376 1.45 6.90 -11.59
N GLY A 377 2.52 6.67 -12.33
CA GLY A 377 2.66 7.06 -13.74
C GLY A 377 4.02 7.67 -14.09
N PHE A 378 4.09 8.42 -15.18
CA PHE A 378 5.36 8.92 -15.77
C PHE A 378 5.56 10.44 -15.66
N TYR A 379 4.73 11.12 -14.85
CA TYR A 379 4.89 12.54 -14.55
C TYR A 379 6.12 12.79 -13.67
N PRO A 380 7.03 13.73 -14.03
CA PRO A 380 8.25 13.99 -13.26
C PRO A 380 8.01 14.31 -11.77
N GLY A 381 6.90 14.96 -11.45
CA GLY A 381 6.48 15.25 -10.07
C GLY A 381 6.37 14.01 -9.19
N TYR A 382 5.95 12.85 -9.73
CA TYR A 382 5.92 11.59 -8.98
C TYR A 382 7.32 11.12 -8.61
N TYR A 383 8.26 11.13 -9.55
CA TYR A 383 9.64 10.69 -9.32
C TYR A 383 10.37 11.62 -8.36
N LEU A 384 10.10 12.93 -8.42
CA LEU A 384 10.57 13.88 -7.41
C LEU A 384 10.02 13.56 -6.02
N THR A 385 8.71 13.37 -5.86
CA THR A 385 8.10 13.04 -4.56
C THR A 385 8.58 11.71 -4.00
N PHE A 386 8.61 10.63 -4.79
CA PHE A 386 9.03 9.31 -4.31
C PHE A 386 10.55 9.23 -4.10
N GLY A 387 11.36 9.94 -4.90
CA GLY A 387 12.79 10.12 -4.65
C GLY A 387 13.08 10.87 -3.34
N THR A 388 12.39 12.00 -3.12
CA THR A 388 12.44 12.73 -1.84
C THR A 388 11.99 11.85 -0.68
N GLY A 389 10.97 11.02 -0.89
CA GLY A 389 10.47 10.03 0.08
C GLY A 389 11.49 8.96 0.46
N ILE A 390 12.34 8.50 -0.46
CA ILE A 390 13.45 7.59 -0.14
C ILE A 390 14.40 8.26 0.85
N PHE A 391 14.90 9.46 0.53
CA PHE A 391 15.79 10.23 1.41
C PHE A 391 15.13 10.47 2.77
N PHE A 392 13.92 11.04 2.79
CA PHE A 392 13.24 11.43 4.02
C PHE A 392 12.94 10.23 4.91
N THR A 393 12.63 9.06 4.34
CA THR A 393 12.43 7.82 5.11
C THR A 393 13.74 7.25 5.67
N LEU A 394 14.91 7.55 5.07
CA LEU A 394 16.23 7.17 5.60
C LEU A 394 16.71 8.17 6.66
N GLY A 395 16.65 9.48 6.38
CA GLY A 395 17.00 10.53 7.34
C GLY A 395 16.14 10.50 8.60
N ALA A 396 14.82 10.33 8.49
CA ALA A 396 13.94 10.20 9.66
C ALA A 396 14.27 8.96 10.52
N ARG A 397 14.78 7.87 9.91
CA ARG A 397 15.28 6.71 10.67
C ARG A 397 16.56 7.03 11.43
N ALA A 398 17.49 7.78 10.83
CA ALA A 398 18.71 8.23 11.51
C ALA A 398 18.42 9.21 12.66
N VAL A 399 17.54 10.20 12.46
CA VAL A 399 17.06 11.11 13.51
C VAL A 399 16.39 10.33 14.65
N ARG A 400 15.45 9.42 14.36
CA ARG A 400 14.75 8.66 15.41
C ARG A 400 15.68 7.71 16.19
N ARG A 401 16.76 7.21 15.57
CA ARG A 401 17.79 6.40 16.26
C ARG A 401 18.71 7.23 17.15
N SER A 402 19.15 8.40 16.69
CA SER A 402 20.12 9.24 17.42
C SER A 402 19.46 10.16 18.45
N VAL A 403 18.26 10.68 18.17
CA VAL A 403 17.64 11.77 18.96
C VAL A 403 16.57 11.27 19.94
N ARG A 404 15.74 10.27 19.58
CA ARG A 404 14.65 9.75 20.47
C ARG A 404 15.14 9.41 21.89
N PRO A 405 16.30 8.75 22.11
CA PRO A 405 16.74 8.32 23.45
C PRO A 405 16.79 9.46 24.48
N PHE A 406 17.36 10.61 24.11
CA PHE A 406 17.50 11.78 24.99
C PHE A 406 16.17 12.34 25.52
N PHE A 407 15.06 12.06 24.83
CA PHE A 407 13.73 12.55 25.22
C PHE A 407 12.89 11.53 26.02
N GLN A 408 13.37 10.29 26.23
CA GLN A 408 12.55 9.28 26.93
C GLN A 408 12.48 9.46 28.45
N GLY A 409 13.47 10.17 29.04
CA GLY A 409 13.64 10.27 30.50
C GLY A 409 12.52 10.95 31.31
N SER A 410 11.54 11.60 30.69
CA SER A 410 10.36 12.10 31.41
C SER A 410 9.10 12.20 30.54
N ARG A 411 7.91 12.16 31.15
CA ARG A 411 6.63 12.29 30.43
C ARG A 411 6.47 13.66 29.74
N ARG A 412 7.09 14.72 30.28
CA ARG A 412 7.14 16.05 29.64
C ARG A 412 8.08 16.05 28.43
N SER A 413 9.26 15.43 28.56
CA SER A 413 10.24 15.36 27.46
C SER A 413 9.73 14.51 26.28
N ARG A 414 9.08 13.38 26.57
CA ARG A 414 8.38 12.56 25.55
C ARG A 414 7.34 13.38 24.78
N LYS A 415 6.39 14.02 25.48
CA LYS A 415 5.36 14.87 24.84
C LYS A 415 5.94 16.03 24.03
N LEU A 416 7.05 16.63 24.46
CA LEU A 416 7.75 17.67 23.70
C LEU A 416 8.38 17.12 22.41
N TYR A 417 9.03 15.96 22.48
CA TYR A 417 9.55 15.25 21.30
C TYR A 417 8.42 14.89 20.33
N ASP A 418 7.30 14.37 20.82
CA ASP A 418 6.15 13.98 19.99
C ASP A 418 5.55 15.20 19.27
N LEU A 419 5.41 16.33 19.96
CA LEU A 419 4.95 17.61 19.36
C LEU A 419 5.93 18.14 18.31
N LEU A 420 7.23 18.17 18.61
CA LEU A 420 8.26 18.67 17.69
C LEU A 420 8.40 17.77 16.46
N THR A 421 8.37 16.45 16.64
CA THR A 421 8.47 15.50 15.52
C THR A 421 7.19 15.38 14.70
N SER A 422 6.02 15.62 15.31
CA SER A 422 4.77 15.84 14.58
C SER A 422 4.87 17.07 13.67
N LEU A 423 5.20 18.25 14.22
CA LEU A 423 5.37 19.47 13.43
C LEU A 423 6.42 19.31 12.32
N ALA A 424 7.58 18.71 12.63
CA ALA A 424 8.61 18.42 11.63
C ALA A 424 8.11 17.45 10.53
N THR A 425 7.30 16.44 10.88
CA THR A 425 6.66 15.53 9.91
C THR A 425 5.69 16.29 9.01
N ARG A 426 4.91 17.24 9.53
CA ARG A 426 4.00 18.09 8.73
C ARG A 426 4.77 18.93 7.69
N VAL A 427 5.87 19.57 8.10
CA VAL A 427 6.76 20.32 7.19
C VAL A 427 7.39 19.40 6.14
N ALA A 428 7.95 18.27 6.57
CA ALA A 428 8.64 17.33 5.69
C ALA A 428 7.69 16.71 4.64
N VAL A 429 6.49 16.31 5.04
CA VAL A 429 5.49 15.76 4.12
C VAL A 429 5.00 16.81 3.13
N ALA A 430 4.76 18.05 3.56
CA ALA A 430 4.39 19.13 2.66
C ALA A 430 5.48 19.42 1.60
N TYR A 431 6.75 19.44 2.03
CA TYR A 431 7.92 19.59 1.15
C TYR A 431 8.12 18.39 0.20
N MET A 432 7.80 17.17 0.65
CA MET A 432 7.90 15.94 -0.14
C MET A 432 6.77 15.79 -1.17
N VAL A 433 5.55 16.25 -0.86
CA VAL A 433 4.33 15.94 -1.63
C VAL A 433 3.96 17.01 -2.65
N PHE A 434 4.42 18.26 -2.54
CA PHE A 434 4.03 19.28 -3.52
C PHE A 434 4.42 18.95 -4.99
N PRO A 435 5.53 18.25 -5.33
CA PRO A 435 5.82 17.87 -6.72
C PRO A 435 4.78 16.91 -7.30
N PHE A 436 4.29 15.94 -6.52
CA PHE A 436 3.19 15.04 -6.90
C PHE A 436 1.89 15.79 -7.24
N LEU A 437 1.70 17.00 -6.67
CA LEU A 437 0.55 17.87 -6.94
C LEU A 437 0.79 18.89 -8.05
N LEU A 438 2.04 19.15 -8.44
CA LEU A 438 2.38 20.00 -9.58
C LEU A 438 2.53 19.20 -10.89
N LEU A 439 2.86 17.90 -10.79
CA LEU A 439 3.18 16.96 -11.88
C LEU A 439 4.40 17.33 -12.76
N ASP A 440 4.65 18.62 -12.99
CA ASP A 440 5.75 19.17 -13.77
C ASP A 440 7.10 19.20 -13.02
N PHE A 441 8.18 19.00 -13.76
CA PHE A 441 9.55 19.09 -13.30
C PHE A 441 9.98 20.54 -13.03
N GLN A 442 9.77 21.47 -13.99
CA GLN A 442 10.36 22.80 -13.92
C GLN A 442 9.76 23.63 -12.78
N SER A 443 8.44 23.57 -12.63
CA SER A 443 7.68 24.16 -11.53
C SER A 443 8.14 23.62 -10.18
N SER A 444 8.34 22.30 -10.07
CA SER A 444 8.80 21.66 -8.84
C SER A 444 10.24 22.07 -8.48
N ILE A 445 11.13 22.12 -9.48
CA ILE A 445 12.53 22.55 -9.31
C ILE A 445 12.63 24.06 -9.02
N LYS A 446 11.75 24.91 -9.57
CA LYS A 446 11.65 26.35 -9.23
C LYS A 446 11.40 26.53 -7.73
N VAL A 447 10.42 25.80 -7.19
CA VAL A 447 10.11 25.82 -5.74
C VAL A 447 11.27 25.26 -4.92
N TYR A 448 11.86 24.12 -5.29
CA TYR A 448 13.00 23.57 -4.56
C TYR A 448 14.22 24.50 -4.55
N ARG A 449 14.53 25.17 -5.67
CA ARG A 449 15.60 26.19 -5.77
C ARG A 449 15.30 27.41 -4.90
N HIS A 450 14.05 27.86 -4.83
CA HIS A 450 13.63 28.97 -3.96
C HIS A 450 13.78 28.66 -2.46
N PHE A 451 13.72 27.39 -2.08
CA PHE A 451 14.05 26.91 -0.74
C PHE A 451 15.47 26.32 -0.63
N TRP A 452 16.36 26.62 -1.58
CA TRP A 452 17.78 26.17 -1.61
C TRP A 452 17.97 24.66 -1.36
N PHE A 453 17.02 23.83 -1.79
CA PHE A 453 16.96 22.39 -1.49
C PHE A 453 17.07 22.03 0.01
N VAL A 454 16.72 22.95 0.92
CA VAL A 454 17.00 22.83 2.37
C VAL A 454 16.50 21.53 3.01
N GLY A 455 15.33 21.02 2.61
CA GLY A 455 14.80 19.75 3.11
C GLY A 455 15.68 18.55 2.71
N HIS A 456 16.23 18.55 1.50
CA HIS A 456 17.20 17.54 1.05
C HIS A 456 18.53 17.68 1.79
N VAL A 457 19.05 18.90 1.96
CA VAL A 457 20.32 19.17 2.67
C VAL A 457 20.23 18.72 4.13
N VAL A 458 19.17 19.12 4.85
CA VAL A 458 18.92 18.68 6.24
C VAL A 458 18.79 17.16 6.32
N CYS A 459 18.18 16.53 5.32
CA CYS A 459 18.05 15.07 5.28
C CYS A 459 19.40 14.35 5.09
N LEU A 460 20.27 14.85 4.20
CA LEU A 460 21.62 14.32 3.99
C LEU A 460 22.48 14.50 5.24
N LEU A 461 22.45 15.67 5.89
CA LEU A 461 23.12 15.89 7.17
C LEU A 461 22.61 14.94 8.27
N ALA A 462 21.30 14.71 8.32
CA ALA A 462 20.69 13.75 9.24
C ALA A 462 21.07 12.28 8.95
N MET A 463 21.36 11.93 7.69
CA MET A 463 21.80 10.58 7.30
C MET A 463 23.29 10.33 7.61
N TYR A 464 24.16 11.30 7.31
CA TYR A 464 25.62 11.07 7.29
C TYR A 464 26.39 11.76 8.43
N VAL A 465 25.94 12.92 8.91
CA VAL A 465 26.67 13.71 9.93
C VAL A 465 26.09 13.47 11.32
N LEU A 466 24.76 13.44 11.46
CA LEU A 466 24.10 13.23 12.75
C LEU A 466 24.54 11.95 13.48
N PRO A 467 24.70 10.78 12.83
CA PRO A 467 25.18 9.56 13.51
C PRO A 467 26.66 9.58 13.91
N LEU A 468 27.45 10.56 13.44
CA LEU A 468 28.84 10.76 13.85
C LEU A 468 28.93 11.69 15.06
N VAL A 469 28.07 12.73 15.10
CA VAL A 469 28.02 13.72 16.19
C VAL A 469 27.21 13.21 17.39
N LEU A 470 26.13 12.48 17.14
CA LEU A 470 25.28 11.82 18.13
C LEU A 470 25.15 10.33 17.74
N PRO A 471 26.13 9.49 18.10
CA PRO A 471 26.08 8.07 17.78
C PRO A 471 24.82 7.40 18.40
N PRO A 472 24.12 6.53 17.66
CA PRO A 472 22.95 5.83 18.19
C PRO A 472 23.29 5.02 19.45
N SER A 473 22.43 5.08 20.46
CA SER A 473 22.62 4.34 21.71
C SER A 473 22.83 2.85 21.44
N SER A 474 23.98 2.32 21.83
CA SER A 474 24.37 0.93 21.67
C SER A 474 23.58 0.04 22.65
N HIS A 475 22.36 -0.33 22.26
CA HIS A 475 21.62 -1.41 22.93
C HIS A 475 22.36 -2.74 22.76
N ILE A 476 23.29 -2.99 23.69
CA ILE A 476 23.81 -4.32 23.98
C ILE A 476 22.63 -5.12 24.51
N VAL A 477 22.03 -5.96 23.67
CA VAL A 477 21.11 -6.99 24.13
C VAL A 477 21.92 -7.91 25.06
N PRO A 478 21.54 -8.06 26.34
CA PRO A 478 22.21 -9.00 27.23
C PRO A 478 22.11 -10.39 26.62
N ARG A 479 23.25 -11.06 26.46
CA ARG A 479 23.29 -12.43 25.97
C ARG A 479 22.74 -13.31 27.09
N SER A 480 21.46 -13.68 27.01
CA SER A 480 20.85 -14.58 27.99
C SER A 480 21.59 -15.92 27.96
N THR A 481 22.30 -16.21 29.05
CA THR A 481 23.00 -17.48 29.25
C THR A 481 21.97 -18.57 29.48
N VAL A 482 21.47 -19.14 28.38
CA VAL A 482 20.67 -20.38 28.42
C VAL A 482 21.60 -21.51 28.85
N SER A 483 21.69 -21.72 30.17
CA SER A 483 22.38 -22.87 30.75
C SER A 483 21.63 -24.14 30.36
N ALA A 484 22.20 -24.92 29.45
CA ALA A 484 21.59 -26.13 28.93
C ALA A 484 21.73 -27.30 29.92
N THR A 485 20.90 -27.29 30.97
CA THR A 485 20.74 -28.46 31.86
C THR A 485 19.65 -29.37 31.30
N VAL A 486 20.01 -30.24 30.36
CA VAL A 486 19.09 -31.25 29.81
C VAL A 486 19.04 -32.47 30.74
N THR A 487 17.92 -32.67 31.42
CA THR A 487 17.54 -33.95 32.02
C THR A 487 16.54 -34.66 31.12
N PRO A 488 16.80 -35.90 30.67
CA PRO A 488 15.85 -36.65 29.86
C PRO A 488 14.65 -37.12 30.70
N PRO A 489 13.43 -37.21 30.12
CA PRO A 489 12.30 -37.84 30.79
C PRO A 489 12.55 -39.35 30.91
N LYS A 490 12.12 -39.95 32.02
CA LYS A 490 12.04 -41.40 32.15
C LYS A 490 10.86 -41.95 31.35
N GLU A 491 11.05 -43.12 30.76
CA GLU A 491 9.96 -43.99 30.33
C GLU A 491 9.36 -44.69 31.55
N GLU A 492 8.02 -44.74 31.62
CA GLU A 492 7.25 -45.78 32.30
C GLU A 492 5.84 -45.75 31.71
N GLY A 493 5.15 -46.89 31.61
CA GLY A 493 3.87 -46.95 30.91
C GLY A 493 3.09 -48.24 31.10
N SER A 494 1.83 -48.20 30.64
CA SER A 494 0.82 -49.27 30.72
C SER A 494 0.29 -49.59 32.12
N GLN A 495 -0.98 -49.26 32.38
CA GLN A 495 -2.08 -50.24 32.50
C GLN A 495 -3.41 -49.56 32.88
N ALA A 496 -4.53 -50.25 32.59
CA ALA A 496 -5.93 -50.05 33.02
C ALA A 496 -6.57 -48.62 32.93
N ARG A 497 -7.71 -48.39 32.27
CA ARG A 497 -9.07 -48.98 32.32
C ARG A 497 -9.99 -48.45 33.43
N ASP A 498 -11.24 -48.24 33.01
CA ASP A 498 -12.51 -48.27 33.73
C ASP A 498 -12.70 -47.27 34.92
N ASP A 499 -13.50 -46.21 34.75
CA ASP A 499 -14.98 -46.25 34.90
C ASP A 499 -15.64 -44.97 35.52
N LEU A 500 -16.96 -44.85 35.27
CA LEU A 500 -18.00 -44.18 36.08
C LEU A 500 -17.93 -42.68 36.45
N LEU A 501 -18.66 -41.88 35.65
CA LEU A 501 -19.86 -41.11 36.07
C LEU A 501 -20.03 -40.76 37.58
N ARG A 502 -19.96 -39.46 37.93
CA ARG A 502 -21.02 -38.77 38.70
C ARG A 502 -20.87 -37.24 38.79
N GLN A 503 -21.96 -36.55 38.49
CA GLN A 503 -22.43 -35.33 39.18
C GLN A 503 -23.41 -35.79 40.31
N PRO A 504 -23.86 -34.95 41.29
CA PRO A 504 -24.05 -33.51 41.15
C PRO A 504 -23.82 -32.61 42.41
N ASP A 505 -24.19 -31.34 42.24
CA ASP A 505 -24.74 -30.35 43.18
C ASP A 505 -23.93 -29.64 44.29
N ASP A 506 -24.16 -28.32 44.30
CA ASP A 506 -24.21 -27.33 45.39
C ASP A 506 -23.18 -27.27 46.53
N GLN A 507 -22.48 -26.13 46.58
CA GLN A 507 -22.67 -25.21 47.72
C GLN A 507 -22.40 -23.73 47.34
N LYS A 508 -23.15 -22.82 47.99
CA LYS A 508 -22.95 -21.36 47.92
C LYS A 508 -22.27 -20.87 49.20
N HIS A 509 -21.15 -20.16 49.07
CA HIS A 509 -20.62 -19.09 49.94
C HIS A 509 -19.32 -18.58 49.24
N ASP A 510 -18.86 -17.34 49.39
CA ASP A 510 -19.45 -16.19 50.08
C ASP A 510 -19.11 -14.88 49.35
N LEU A 511 -19.74 -13.77 49.73
CA LEU A 511 -19.31 -12.43 49.31
C LEU A 511 -18.24 -11.90 50.27
N GLY A 512 -17.03 -11.67 49.76
CA GLY A 512 -15.95 -10.96 50.45
C GLY A 512 -15.39 -9.86 49.56
N GLU A 513 -15.32 -8.64 50.09
CA GLU A 513 -14.78 -7.47 49.39
C GLU A 513 -13.26 -7.41 49.53
N ASP A 514 -12.55 -7.10 48.44
CA ASP A 514 -11.28 -6.34 48.52
C ASP A 514 -10.95 -5.75 47.13
N HIS A 515 -11.34 -4.49 46.93
CA HIS A 515 -11.41 -3.86 45.61
C HIS A 515 -10.40 -2.72 45.45
N ASP A 516 -9.09 -2.97 45.63
CA ASP A 516 -8.09 -1.89 45.45
C ASP A 516 -6.67 -2.29 44.98
N GLN A 517 -6.52 -3.24 44.04
CA GLN A 517 -5.18 -3.55 43.48
C GLN A 517 -5.17 -3.99 41.99
N GLN A 518 -5.79 -3.21 41.09
CA GLN A 518 -5.72 -3.52 39.64
C GLN A 518 -5.61 -2.28 38.73
N GLN A 519 -4.53 -1.51 38.89
CA GLN A 519 -4.17 -0.38 38.01
C GLN A 519 -2.70 -0.39 37.56
N ALA A 520 -2.02 -1.55 37.61
CA ALA A 520 -0.62 -1.71 37.21
C ALA A 520 -0.44 -2.46 35.88
N ASP A 521 -1.20 -3.54 35.64
CA ASP A 521 -0.93 -4.48 34.54
C ASP A 521 -1.42 -4.00 33.15
N ALA A 522 -2.10 -2.86 33.09
CA ALA A 522 -2.68 -2.33 31.84
C ALA A 522 -1.68 -1.57 30.94
N GLU A 523 -0.48 -1.21 31.42
CA GLU A 523 0.57 -0.57 30.59
C GLU A 523 1.60 -1.59 30.04
N ALA A 524 1.49 -2.89 30.34
CA ALA A 524 2.49 -3.89 29.98
C ALA A 524 2.45 -4.35 28.50
N ASP A 525 1.24 -4.52 27.93
CA ASP A 525 1.08 -5.15 26.60
C ASP A 525 1.59 -4.26 25.44
N ASP A 526 1.42 -2.93 25.53
CA ASP A 526 1.78 -2.00 24.45
C ASP A 526 3.30 -1.91 24.22
N ALA A 527 4.11 -2.26 25.24
CA ALA A 527 5.56 -2.33 25.15
C ALA A 527 6.08 -3.49 24.27
N SER A 528 5.28 -4.54 24.08
CA SER A 528 5.68 -5.72 23.28
C SER A 528 5.88 -5.37 21.80
N THR A 529 5.08 -4.44 21.26
CA THR A 529 4.99 -4.14 19.83
C THR A 529 6.23 -3.44 19.26
N ASP A 530 6.95 -2.64 20.05
CA ASP A 530 8.14 -1.88 19.60
C ASP A 530 9.38 -2.82 19.40
N SER A 531 9.31 -4.09 19.86
CA SER A 531 10.45 -5.04 19.84
C SER A 531 10.65 -5.81 18.52
N ILE A 532 9.57 -6.18 17.84
CA ILE A 532 9.58 -7.20 16.76
C ILE A 532 10.25 -6.70 15.46
N PHE A 533 10.35 -5.38 15.26
CA PHE A 533 10.95 -4.77 14.07
C PHE A 533 12.37 -4.19 14.30
N ALA A 534 13.00 -4.48 15.45
CA ALA A 534 14.35 -4.00 15.75
C ALA A 534 15.49 -4.90 15.20
N ALA A 535 15.19 -6.13 14.79
CA ALA A 535 16.18 -7.15 14.41
C ALA A 535 16.42 -7.22 12.90
N GLU A 536 17.32 -6.38 12.38
CA GLU A 536 18.09 -6.70 11.17
C GLU A 536 19.40 -7.39 11.58
N PRO A 537 19.85 -8.47 10.90
CA PRO A 537 21.13 -9.10 11.21
C PRO A 537 22.28 -8.14 10.89
N LYS A 538 23.27 -8.05 11.78
CA LYS A 538 24.43 -7.17 11.60
C LYS A 538 25.24 -7.59 10.36
N GLU A 539 25.30 -6.73 9.34
CA GLU A 539 26.33 -6.85 8.32
C GLU A 539 27.69 -6.52 8.96
N SER A 540 28.69 -7.40 8.76
CA SER A 540 30.05 -7.18 9.27
C SER A 540 30.76 -6.16 8.38
N CYS A 541 31.13 -5.01 8.93
CA CYS A 541 31.92 -4.02 8.22
C CYS A 541 33.41 -4.33 8.38
N SER A 542 34.04 -4.85 7.32
CA SER A 542 35.50 -4.81 7.17
C SER A 542 35.85 -3.59 6.32
N ALA A 543 36.65 -2.68 6.87
CA ALA A 543 37.09 -1.49 6.17
C ALA A 543 38.10 -1.84 5.06
N LEU A 544 37.91 -1.27 3.86
CA LEU A 544 38.90 -1.33 2.80
C LEU A 544 39.88 -0.16 2.96
N THR A 545 40.92 -0.35 3.76
CA THR A 545 41.99 0.64 3.94
C THR A 545 42.92 0.61 2.73
N LEU A 546 43.14 1.76 2.09
CA LEU A 546 44.19 1.95 1.08
C LEU A 546 45.57 1.83 1.76
N LEU A 547 46.38 0.87 1.30
CA LEU A 547 47.82 0.82 1.55
C LEU A 547 48.54 0.51 0.23
N THR A 548 49.75 1.06 0.09
CA THR A 548 50.55 1.11 -1.13
C THR A 548 51.77 0.20 -1.06
N ASP A 549 51.98 -0.57 -2.13
CA ASP A 549 53.26 -1.12 -2.65
C ASP A 549 54.22 -1.95 -1.76
N SER A 550 55.09 -2.66 -2.50
CA SER A 550 56.28 -3.44 -2.09
C SER A 550 56.12 -4.88 -1.55
N ASP A 551 57.04 -5.71 -2.06
CA ASP A 551 57.63 -6.95 -1.55
C ASP A 551 56.76 -8.18 -1.20
N MET A 552 56.72 -9.15 -2.14
CA MET A 552 56.86 -10.60 -1.88
C MET A 552 57.57 -11.31 -3.08
N PRO A 553 58.25 -12.46 -2.89
CA PRO A 553 59.24 -12.99 -3.86
C PRO A 553 58.78 -14.15 -4.79
N GLU A 554 59.55 -14.36 -5.86
CA GLU A 554 59.59 -15.52 -6.78
C GLU A 554 60.52 -16.65 -6.25
N PRO A 555 60.68 -17.84 -6.89
CA PRO A 555 59.88 -18.55 -7.92
C PRO A 555 59.51 -20.00 -7.40
N PRO A 556 59.60 -21.18 -8.09
CA PRO A 556 60.30 -21.63 -9.33
C PRO A 556 59.39 -22.06 -10.52
N ARG A 557 60.01 -22.31 -11.69
CA ARG A 557 59.37 -22.69 -12.98
C ARG A 557 59.66 -24.15 -13.41
N VAL A 558 58.79 -24.71 -14.26
CA VAL A 558 59.06 -25.81 -15.24
C VAL A 558 58.17 -25.54 -16.47
N GLN A 559 58.64 -24.85 -17.52
CA GLN A 559 59.27 -25.34 -18.78
C GLN A 559 58.30 -25.75 -19.93
N GLU A 560 58.51 -25.11 -21.10
CA GLU A 560 57.95 -25.42 -22.43
C GLU A 560 59.10 -25.56 -23.46
N PRO A 561 58.84 -26.17 -24.64
CA PRO A 561 59.48 -25.84 -25.93
C PRO A 561 58.43 -25.39 -26.99
N ALA A 562 58.54 -24.23 -27.64
CA ALA A 562 59.38 -23.90 -28.84
C ALA A 562 58.91 -24.62 -30.15
N ALA A 563 58.49 -24.00 -31.29
CA ALA A 563 58.95 -22.85 -32.11
C ALA A 563 59.88 -23.27 -33.29
N THR A 564 59.83 -22.74 -34.54
CA THR A 564 59.06 -21.64 -35.22
C THR A 564 58.21 -22.17 -36.43
N ASP A 565 58.01 -21.66 -37.66
CA ASP A 565 58.51 -20.52 -38.50
C ASP A 565 57.59 -20.15 -39.71
N GLY A 566 57.98 -19.18 -40.57
CA GLY A 566 57.21 -18.60 -41.70
C GLY A 566 57.69 -19.01 -43.13
N PRO A 567 57.59 -18.17 -44.19
CA PRO A 567 57.08 -16.77 -44.28
C PRO A 567 56.22 -16.40 -45.54
N GLN A 568 55.73 -15.15 -45.57
CA GLN A 568 55.47 -14.24 -46.74
C GLN A 568 54.90 -14.74 -48.09
N GLN A 569 53.75 -14.17 -48.52
CA GLN A 569 53.67 -13.33 -49.75
C GLN A 569 52.33 -12.56 -49.93
N GLU A 570 52.41 -11.42 -50.61
CA GLU A 570 51.34 -10.58 -51.21
C GLU A 570 51.72 -10.41 -52.72
N PRO A 571 50.87 -9.91 -53.64
CA PRO A 571 49.49 -9.42 -53.50
C PRO A 571 48.52 -9.91 -54.63
N ASP A 572 47.38 -9.20 -54.76
CA ASP A 572 46.83 -8.63 -56.03
C ASP A 572 45.48 -9.12 -56.62
N GLU A 573 44.86 -8.19 -57.37
CA GLU A 573 43.84 -8.31 -58.42
C GLU A 573 42.35 -8.69 -58.11
N ARG A 574 41.49 -7.66 -58.27
CA ARG A 574 40.22 -7.62 -59.06
C ARG A 574 38.93 -8.31 -58.56
N LEU A 575 37.96 -7.43 -58.25
CA LEU A 575 36.52 -7.61 -58.55
C LEU A 575 36.28 -7.88 -60.05
N PRO A 576 35.25 -8.66 -60.46
CA PRO A 576 33.93 -8.03 -60.65
C PRO A 576 32.67 -8.88 -60.33
N VAL A 577 31.61 -8.13 -60.00
CA VAL A 577 30.17 -8.35 -60.24
C VAL A 577 29.76 -9.63 -61.03
N GLY A 578 28.90 -10.46 -60.42
CA GLY A 578 28.31 -11.67 -61.04
C GLY A 578 26.89 -11.99 -60.51
N ASP A 579 25.89 -11.31 -61.06
CA ASP A 579 24.46 -11.35 -60.68
C ASP A 579 23.74 -12.71 -60.96
N LYS A 580 22.59 -12.92 -60.28
CA LYS A 580 21.42 -13.81 -60.58
C LYS A 580 21.20 -15.15 -59.85
N LYS A 581 20.11 -15.13 -59.08
CA LYS A 581 18.93 -16.04 -59.09
C LYS A 581 18.91 -17.40 -58.35
N ASN A 582 17.80 -17.56 -57.62
CA ASN A 582 16.96 -18.74 -57.44
C ASN A 582 17.59 -20.04 -56.91
N GLN A 583 17.28 -20.37 -55.65
CA GLN A 583 16.05 -21.13 -55.36
C GLN A 583 15.37 -20.58 -54.10
#